data_AF-A0A2G5BJI8-F1
#
_entry.id   AF-A0A2G5BJI8-F1
#
_cell.length_a   1.000
_cell.length_b   1.000
_cell.length_c   1.000
_cell.angle_alpha   90.00
_cell.angle_beta   90.00
_cell.angle_gamma   90.00
#
_symmetry.space_group_name_H-M   'P 1'
#
loop_
_entity.id
_entity.type
_entity.pdbx_description
1 polymer ?
#
loop_
_entity_poly.entity_id
_entity_poly.type
_entity_poly.pdbx_seq_one_letter_code
_entity_poly.pdbx_strand_id
1 'polypeptide(L)'
;MEASRSTIIKSLLAREGSMVQRQLYKTLMTTFEDQFKGVSYTKFKDVYLKNLREFKQVDVKPCNDADLLKKIKANFATEFPSEPTPKTIWIVSIKTSLAARYASGAIGENTDTKEIIQKVESERLRSKDFWQGKSNEPHDWKAIAKKFRSKSE
;
A
#
# COMPACT_ATOMS: atom_id res chain seq x y z
N MET A 1 -14.04 -15.27 -0.31
CA MET A 1 -13.52 -14.11 -1.07
C MET A 1 -12.24 -13.65 -0.41
N GLU A 2 -11.12 -13.60 -1.14
CA GLU A 2 -9.83 -13.18 -0.57
C GLU A 2 -9.78 -11.66 -0.35
N ALA A 3 -9.31 -11.24 0.83
CA ALA A 3 -9.08 -9.83 1.11
C ALA A 3 -7.91 -9.32 0.26
N SER A 4 -8.06 -8.15 -0.37
CA SER A 4 -6.96 -7.59 -1.15
C SER A 4 -5.71 -7.39 -0.29
N ARG A 5 -4.52 -7.68 -0.82
CA ARG A 5 -3.22 -7.48 -0.13
C ARG A 5 -3.09 -6.09 0.50
N SER A 6 -3.60 -5.07 -0.18
CA SER A 6 -3.66 -3.69 0.30
C SER A 6 -4.52 -3.52 1.55
N THR A 7 -5.63 -4.26 1.64
CA THR A 7 -6.49 -4.30 2.83
C THR A 7 -5.79 -4.95 4.01
N ILE A 8 -5.07 -6.05 3.76
CA ILE A 8 -4.31 -6.77 4.79
C ILE A 8 -3.22 -5.87 5.40
N ILE A 9 -2.48 -5.15 4.55
CA ILE A 9 -1.47 -4.18 5.01
C ILE A 9 -2.11 -3.11 5.92
N LYS A 10 -3.27 -2.57 5.52
CA LYS A 10 -3.97 -1.54 6.30
C LYS A 10 -4.54 -2.06 7.61
N SER A 11 -5.14 -3.25 7.61
CA SER A 11 -5.67 -3.86 8.83
C SER A 11 -4.56 -4.18 9.83
N LEU A 12 -3.41 -4.66 9.33
CA LEU A 12 -2.25 -4.93 10.18
C LEU A 12 -1.74 -3.64 10.83
N LEU A 13 -1.54 -2.58 10.05
CA LEU A 13 -1.10 -1.28 10.55
C LEU A 13 -2.12 -0.58 11.46
N ALA A 14 -3.42 -0.83 11.26
CA ALA A 14 -4.46 -0.30 12.14
C ALA A 14 -4.50 -1.00 13.50
N ARG A 15 -4.20 -2.31 13.53
CA ARG A 15 -4.22 -3.13 14.75
C ARG A 15 -2.93 -3.02 15.56
N GLU A 16 -1.78 -3.10 14.89
CA GLU A 16 -0.45 -3.14 15.54
C GLU A 16 0.22 -1.76 15.59
N GLY A 17 -0.36 -0.78 14.90
CA GLY A 17 0.15 0.59 14.86
C GLY A 17 1.28 0.76 13.85
N SER A 18 2.10 1.78 14.09
CA SER A 18 3.18 2.15 13.17
C SER A 18 4.32 1.14 13.26
N MET A 19 4.81 0.68 12.11
CA MET A 19 5.83 -0.38 12.05
C MET A 19 6.96 -0.03 11.11
N VAL A 20 8.14 -0.60 11.35
CA VAL A 20 9.27 -0.53 10.42
C VAL A 20 8.92 -1.27 9.13
N GLN A 21 9.23 -0.69 7.98
CA GLN A 21 8.87 -1.24 6.67
C GLN A 21 9.30 -2.71 6.46
N ARG A 22 10.51 -3.07 6.90
CA ARG A 22 11.02 -4.44 6.79
C ARG A 22 10.32 -5.40 7.75
N GLN A 23 10.04 -4.95 8.96
CA GLN A 23 9.29 -5.71 9.95
C GLN A 23 7.86 -5.95 9.47
N LEU A 24 7.20 -4.92 8.93
CA LEU A 24 5.88 -5.02 8.30
C LEU A 24 5.88 -6.09 7.21
N TYR A 25 6.87 -6.08 6.31
CA TYR A 25 6.99 -7.11 5.27
C TYR A 25 7.14 -8.51 5.87
N LYS A 26 8.02 -8.69 6.87
CA LYS A 26 8.23 -9.97 7.55
C LYS A 26 6.94 -10.47 8.21
N THR A 27 6.26 -9.63 8.99
CA THR A 27 4.98 -9.97 9.62
C THR A 27 3.93 -10.36 8.59
N LEU A 28 3.86 -9.68 7.44
CA LEU A 28 2.94 -10.04 6.36
C LEU A 28 3.27 -11.41 5.75
N MET A 29 4.55 -11.71 5.53
CA MET A 29 4.98 -13.01 5.01
C MET A 29 4.75 -14.15 6.00
N THR A 30 4.87 -13.90 7.30
CA THR A 30 4.69 -14.93 8.35
C THR A 30 3.22 -15.14 8.71
N THR A 31 2.43 -14.06 8.84
CA THR A 31 1.03 -14.13 9.29
C THR A 31 0.06 -14.35 8.12
N PHE A 32 0.41 -13.91 6.91
CA PHE A 32 -0.44 -14.00 5.72
C PHE A 32 0.33 -14.63 4.55
N GLU A 33 1.03 -15.74 4.80
CA GLU A 33 1.89 -16.41 3.83
C GLU A 33 1.15 -16.70 2.51
N ASP A 34 -0.05 -17.28 2.58
CA ASP A 34 -0.84 -17.63 1.40
C ASP A 34 -1.11 -16.43 0.49
N GLN A 35 -1.34 -15.26 1.10
CA GLN A 35 -1.63 -14.03 0.38
C GLN A 35 -0.37 -13.37 -0.16
N PHE A 36 0.77 -13.47 0.52
CA PHE A 36 2.02 -12.79 0.12
C PHE A 36 3.08 -13.72 -0.50
N LYS A 37 2.76 -14.99 -0.72
CA LYS A 37 3.65 -15.96 -1.36
C LYS A 37 4.17 -15.44 -2.71
N GLY A 38 5.49 -15.49 -2.88
CA GLY A 38 6.19 -15.03 -4.09
C GLY A 38 6.28 -13.51 -4.26
N VAL A 39 5.81 -12.71 -3.29
CA VAL A 39 6.02 -11.26 -3.30
C VAL A 39 7.40 -10.94 -2.73
N SER A 40 8.31 -10.45 -3.57
CA SER A 40 9.61 -9.96 -3.11
C SER A 40 9.51 -8.65 -2.34
N TYR A 41 10.48 -8.37 -1.46
CA TYR A 41 10.55 -7.11 -0.73
C TYR A 41 10.58 -5.88 -1.66
N THR A 42 11.26 -5.98 -2.81
CA THR A 42 11.30 -4.92 -3.84
C THR A 42 9.90 -4.64 -4.38
N LYS A 43 9.15 -5.68 -4.76
CA LYS A 43 7.76 -5.52 -5.23
C LYS A 43 6.85 -4.97 -4.14
N PHE A 44 7.08 -5.37 -2.89
CA PHE A 44 6.38 -4.80 -1.74
C PHE A 44 6.56 -3.30 -1.58
N LYS A 45 7.81 -2.84 -1.64
CA LYS A 45 8.16 -1.42 -1.56
C LYS A 45 7.64 -0.63 -2.77
N ASP A 46 8.00 -1.06 -3.97
CA ASP A 46 7.85 -0.25 -5.18
C ASP A 46 6.46 -0.29 -5.80
N VAL A 47 5.66 -1.30 -5.45
CA VAL A 47 4.28 -1.44 -5.92
C VAL A 47 3.30 -1.21 -4.79
N TYR A 48 3.29 -2.06 -3.76
CA TYR A 48 2.22 -2.01 -2.75
C TYR A 48 2.32 -0.76 -1.86
N LEU A 49 3.48 -0.49 -1.26
CA LEU A 49 3.65 0.69 -0.41
C LEU A 49 3.61 1.99 -1.19
N LYS A 50 4.23 2.03 -2.38
CA LYS A 50 4.15 3.20 -3.27
C LYS A 50 2.70 3.55 -3.61
N ASN A 51 1.91 2.57 -4.05
CA ASN A 51 0.50 2.80 -4.37
C ASN A 51 -0.29 3.27 -3.13
N LEU A 52 -0.14 2.59 -1.99
CA LEU A 52 -0.82 2.99 -0.76
C LEU A 52 -0.49 4.43 -0.32
N ARG A 53 0.77 4.85 -0.52
CA ARG A 53 1.20 6.22 -0.25
C ARG A 53 0.62 7.22 -1.26
N GLU A 54 0.63 6.90 -2.56
CA GLU A 54 0.06 7.75 -3.62
C GLU A 54 -1.45 7.96 -3.44
N PHE A 55 -2.15 6.96 -2.90
CA PHE A 55 -3.56 7.05 -2.53
C PHE A 55 -3.79 7.69 -1.15
N LYS A 56 -2.76 8.24 -0.50
CA LYS A 56 -2.83 8.85 0.84
C LYS A 56 -3.46 7.93 1.89
N GLN A 57 -3.27 6.62 1.76
CA GLN A 57 -3.82 5.62 2.70
C GLN A 57 -2.84 5.27 3.83
N VAL A 58 -1.54 5.38 3.54
CA VAL A 58 -0.45 5.19 4.51
C VAL A 58 0.53 6.35 4.43
N ASP A 59 1.13 6.67 5.55
CA ASP A 59 2.26 7.56 5.66
C ASP A 59 3.54 6.75 5.79
N VAL A 60 4.56 7.15 5.05
CA VAL A 60 5.90 6.54 5.09
C VAL A 60 6.89 7.64 5.44
N LYS A 61 7.48 7.55 6.63
CA LYS A 61 8.40 8.57 7.17
C LYS A 61 9.71 7.94 7.61
N PRO A 62 10.84 8.64 7.48
CA PRO A 62 12.08 8.18 8.08
C PRO A 62 11.93 8.18 9.62
N CYS A 63 12.47 7.14 10.26
CA CYS A 63 12.63 7.11 11.71
C CYS A 63 13.76 8.07 12.10
N ASN A 64 13.45 9.07 12.92
CA ASN A 64 14.42 10.02 13.46
C ASN A 64 14.79 9.74 14.92
N ASP A 65 14.13 8.78 15.55
CA ASP A 65 14.35 8.43 16.96
C ASP A 65 15.64 7.60 17.10
N ALA A 66 16.65 8.18 17.76
CA ALA A 66 17.98 7.59 17.88
C ALA A 66 17.98 6.25 18.64
N ASP A 67 17.11 6.08 19.63
CA ASP A 67 17.08 4.87 20.47
C ASP A 67 16.35 3.73 19.75
N LEU A 68 15.26 4.03 19.05
CA LEU A 68 14.62 3.07 18.16
C LEU A 68 15.55 2.67 17.01
N LEU A 69 16.25 3.61 16.40
CA LEU A 69 17.22 3.32 15.33
C LEU A 69 18.33 2.38 15.81
N LYS A 70 18.87 2.56 17.02
CA LYS A 70 19.89 1.66 17.60
C LYS A 70 19.33 0.25 17.81
N LYS A 71 18.14 0.13 18.42
CA LYS A 71 17.49 -1.16 18.65
C LYS A 71 17.19 -1.89 17.33
N ILE A 72 16.65 -1.17 16.35
CA ILE A 72 16.31 -1.74 15.04
C ILE A 72 17.58 -2.15 14.29
N LYS A 73 18.66 -1.35 14.32
CA LYS A 73 19.94 -1.71 13.68
C LYS A 73 20.60 -2.91 14.36
N ALA A 74 20.54 -3.00 15.68
CA ALA A 74 21.04 -4.16 16.43
C ALA A 74 20.27 -5.43 16.04
N ASN A 75 18.94 -5.38 16.02
CA ASN A 75 18.11 -6.50 15.60
C ASN A 75 18.32 -6.85 14.11
N PHE A 76 18.54 -5.85 13.25
CA PHE A 76 18.81 -6.07 11.83
C PHE A 76 20.11 -6.84 11.60
N ALA A 77 21.17 -6.52 12.34
CA ALA A 77 22.44 -7.25 12.23
C ALA A 77 22.29 -8.73 12.65
N THR A 78 21.42 -9.02 13.60
CA THR A 78 21.11 -10.39 14.04
C THR A 78 20.24 -11.14 13.02
N GLU A 79 19.22 -10.48 12.46
CA GLU A 79 18.28 -11.12 11.54
C GLU A 79 18.80 -11.23 10.10
N PHE A 80 19.68 -10.31 9.69
CA PHE A 80 20.23 -10.22 8.34
C PHE A 80 21.75 -9.99 8.38
N PRO A 81 22.54 -10.98 8.86
CA PRO A 81 23.97 -10.81 9.07
C PRO A 81 24.75 -10.55 7.77
N SER A 82 24.19 -10.93 6.62
CA SER A 82 24.78 -10.75 5.29
C SER A 82 24.34 -9.47 4.57
N GLU A 83 23.37 -8.72 5.09
CA GLU A 83 22.91 -7.48 4.46
C GLU A 83 23.55 -6.24 5.12
N PRO A 84 23.95 -5.22 4.34
CA PRO A 84 24.40 -3.97 4.91
C PRO A 84 23.27 -3.31 5.69
N THR A 85 23.58 -2.80 6.89
CA THR A 85 22.61 -2.09 7.72
C THR A 85 22.06 -0.88 6.95
N PRO A 86 20.72 -0.74 6.83
CA PRO A 86 20.14 0.35 6.08
C PRO A 86 20.48 1.70 6.72
N LYS A 87 20.95 2.65 5.90
CA LYS A 87 21.30 4.01 6.33
C LYS A 87 20.09 4.74 6.92
N THR A 88 18.91 4.52 6.31
CA THR A 88 17.64 5.12 6.73
C THR A 88 16.63 4.02 7.00
N ILE A 89 15.99 4.09 8.15
CA ILE A 89 14.90 3.20 8.53
C ILE A 89 13.58 3.91 8.25
N TRP A 90 12.68 3.26 7.52
CA TRP A 90 11.37 3.81 7.16
C TRP A 90 10.29 3.20 8.05
N ILE A 91 9.47 4.06 8.64
CA ILE A 91 8.28 3.70 9.40
C ILE A 91 7.07 3.90 8.51
N VAL A 92 6.18 2.92 8.52
CA VAL A 92 4.91 2.92 7.82
C VAL A 92 3.81 3.02 8.87
N SER A 93 2.88 3.95 8.68
CA SER A 93 1.70 4.12 9.53
C SER A 93 0.46 4.25 8.66
N ILE A 94 -0.68 3.73 9.12
CA ILE A 94 -1.95 4.03 8.47
C ILE A 94 -2.37 5.47 8.77
N LYS A 95 -3.05 6.12 7.82
CA LYS A 95 -3.60 7.45 8.05
C LYS A 95 -4.65 7.39 9.18
N THR A 96 -4.61 8.36 10.10
CA THR A 96 -5.48 8.39 11.29
C THR A 96 -6.98 8.31 10.94
N SER A 97 -7.40 8.98 9.87
CA SER A 97 -8.78 8.95 9.37
C SER A 97 -9.24 7.57 8.89
N LEU A 98 -8.31 6.65 8.60
CA LEU A 98 -8.59 5.28 8.16
C LEU A 98 -8.36 4.25 9.27
N ALA A 99 -7.60 4.59 10.31
CA ALA A 99 -7.23 3.66 11.37
C ALA A 99 -8.45 3.00 12.02
N ALA A 100 -9.47 3.78 12.39
CA ALA A 100 -10.68 3.28 13.03
C ALA A 100 -11.45 2.29 12.13
N ARG A 101 -11.46 2.53 10.81
CA ARG A 101 -12.16 1.68 9.83
C ARG A 101 -11.51 0.30 9.67
N TYR A 102 -10.19 0.23 9.81
CA TYR A 102 -9.43 -1.01 9.61
C TYR A 102 -9.06 -1.72 10.92
N ALA A 103 -9.25 -1.07 12.08
CA ALA A 103 -9.00 -1.65 13.39
C ALA A 103 -10.08 -2.65 13.84
N SER A 104 -11.34 -2.48 13.40
CA SER A 104 -12.48 -3.30 13.82
C SER A 104 -12.57 -4.68 13.16
N GLY A 105 -11.59 -5.06 12.32
CA GLY A 105 -11.58 -6.38 11.66
C GLY A 105 -12.68 -6.56 10.58
N ALA A 106 -13.59 -5.60 10.43
CA ALA A 106 -14.48 -5.53 9.29
C ALA A 106 -13.62 -5.25 8.05
N ILE A 107 -13.22 -6.32 7.35
CA ILE A 107 -12.80 -6.29 5.95
C ILE A 107 -14.07 -5.97 5.14
N GLY A 108 -14.68 -4.81 5.41
CA GLY A 108 -15.74 -4.28 4.59
C GLY A 108 -15.14 -4.08 3.22
N GLU A 109 -15.73 -4.72 2.21
CA GLU A 109 -15.43 -4.42 0.83
C GLU A 109 -15.35 -2.91 0.69
N ASN A 110 -14.19 -2.41 0.29
CA ASN A 110 -14.09 -1.01 -0.11
C ASN A 110 -14.65 -0.98 -1.53
N THR A 111 -15.97 -1.18 -1.63
CA THR A 111 -16.74 -1.25 -2.88
C THR A 111 -16.42 -0.03 -3.73
N ASP A 112 -16.31 1.14 -3.09
CA ASP A 112 -15.86 2.38 -3.73
C ASP A 112 -14.48 2.28 -4.37
N THR A 113 -13.46 1.71 -3.73
CA THR A 113 -12.10 1.70 -4.31
C THR A 113 -11.97 0.69 -5.44
N LYS A 114 -12.60 -0.48 -5.33
CA LYS A 114 -12.63 -1.48 -6.42
C LYS A 114 -13.40 -0.93 -7.63
N GLU A 115 -14.57 -0.34 -7.43
CA GLU A 115 -15.34 0.28 -8.51
C GLU A 115 -14.60 1.45 -9.16
N ILE A 116 -13.92 2.28 -8.37
CA ILE A 116 -13.11 3.40 -8.89
C ILE A 116 -11.95 2.88 -9.74
N ILE A 117 -11.22 1.86 -9.27
CA ILE A 117 -10.11 1.26 -10.03
C ILE A 117 -10.63 0.63 -11.32
N GLN A 118 -11.72 -0.13 -11.26
CA GLN A 118 -12.34 -0.73 -12.45
C GLN A 118 -12.82 0.32 -13.45
N LYS A 119 -13.42 1.43 -12.98
CA LYS A 119 -13.85 2.56 -13.84
C LYS A 119 -12.66 3.29 -14.47
N VAL A 120 -11.55 3.44 -13.76
CA VAL A 120 -10.33 4.06 -14.31
C VAL A 120 -9.66 3.13 -15.33
N GLU A 121 -9.63 1.83 -15.09
CA GLU A 121 -9.08 0.84 -16.01
C GLU A 121 -9.93 0.70 -17.28
N SER A 122 -11.25 0.67 -17.16
CA SER A 122 -12.16 0.61 -18.31
C SER A 122 -12.04 1.86 -19.18
N GLU A 123 -11.91 3.04 -18.59
CA GLU A 123 -11.71 4.30 -19.34
C GLU A 123 -10.30 4.41 -19.94
N ARG A 124 -9.28 3.80 -19.34
CA ARG A 124 -7.96 3.64 -19.96
C ARG A 124 -8.01 2.76 -21.20
N LEU A 125 -8.76 1.66 -21.15
CA LEU A 125 -8.99 0.78 -22.30
C LEU A 125 -9.70 1.53 -23.41
N ARG A 126 -10.77 2.27 -23.09
CA ARG A 126 -11.48 3.12 -24.07
C ARG A 126 -10.58 4.20 -24.68
N SER A 127 -9.73 4.83 -23.88
CA SER A 127 -8.73 5.79 -24.37
C SER A 127 -7.77 5.14 -25.36
N LYS A 128 -7.33 3.91 -25.07
CA LYS A 128 -6.46 3.13 -25.97
C LYS A 128 -7.19 2.75 -27.26
N ASP A 129 -8.46 2.36 -27.17
CA ASP A 129 -9.28 2.01 -28.33
C ASP A 129 -9.54 3.21 -29.25
N PHE A 130 -9.69 4.42 -28.70
CA PHE A 130 -9.74 5.67 -29.48
C PHE A 130 -8.45 5.87 -30.29
N TRP A 131 -7.27 5.77 -29.67
CA TRP A 131 -5.99 5.89 -30.37
C TRP A 131 -5.72 4.75 -31.37
N GLN A 132 -6.41 3.62 -31.23
CA GLN A 132 -6.37 2.50 -32.18
C GLN A 132 -7.45 2.60 -33.28
N GLY A 133 -8.26 3.67 -33.31
CA GLY A 133 -9.32 3.86 -34.30
C GLY A 133 -10.53 2.93 -34.13
N LYS A 134 -10.67 2.29 -32.97
CA LYS A 134 -11.80 1.39 -32.64
C LYS A 134 -12.94 2.11 -31.92
N SER A 135 -12.71 3.34 -31.47
CA SER A 135 -13.72 4.23 -30.88
C SER A 135 -13.56 5.62 -31.49
N ASN A 136 -14.68 6.33 -31.65
CA ASN A 136 -14.73 7.68 -32.24
C ASN A 136 -14.72 8.79 -31.18
N GLU A 137 -14.79 8.45 -29.89
CA GLU A 137 -14.85 9.44 -28.81
C GLU A 137 -13.52 9.50 -28.02
N PRO A 138 -12.95 10.71 -27.82
CA PRO A 138 -11.78 10.87 -26.98
C PRO A 138 -12.15 10.73 -25.50
N HIS A 139 -11.60 9.70 -24.85
CA HIS A 139 -11.79 9.44 -23.42
C HIS A 139 -10.59 9.96 -22.62
N ASP A 140 -10.85 10.78 -21.58
CA ASP A 140 -9.81 11.27 -20.67
C ASP A 140 -9.95 10.63 -19.28
N TRP A 141 -9.29 9.49 -19.12
CA TRP A 141 -9.22 8.77 -17.84
C TRP A 141 -8.61 9.61 -16.71
N LYS A 142 -7.79 10.64 -17.01
CA LYS A 142 -7.19 11.51 -15.98
C LYS A 142 -8.22 12.46 -15.40
N ALA A 143 -9.14 12.99 -16.21
CA ALA A 143 -10.24 13.83 -15.74
C ALA A 143 -11.17 13.06 -14.79
N ILE A 144 -11.43 11.78 -15.11
CA ILE A 144 -12.25 10.88 -14.28
C ILE A 144 -11.54 10.58 -12.96
N ALA A 145 -10.25 10.24 -12.99
CA ALA A 145 -9.45 10.04 -11.78
C ALA A 145 -9.42 11.29 -10.88
N LYS A 146 -9.43 12.49 -11.47
CA LYS A 146 -9.49 13.78 -10.74
C LYS A 146 -10.85 14.02 -10.08
N LYS A 147 -11.96 13.71 -10.75
CA LYS A 147 -13.33 13.81 -10.18
C LYS A 147 -13.56 12.87 -9.00
N PHE A 148 -12.94 11.69 -9.01
CA PHE A 148 -13.04 10.77 -7.86
C PHE A 148 -12.17 11.21 -6.68
N ARG A 149 -11.00 11.81 -6.94
CA ARG A 149 -10.17 12.40 -5.87
C ARG A 149 -10.88 13.49 -5.08
N SER A 150 -11.71 14.31 -5.72
CA SER A 150 -12.43 15.42 -5.06
C SER A 150 -13.69 15.02 -4.29
N LYS A 151 -14.17 13.78 -4.44
CA LYS A 151 -15.33 13.26 -3.69
C LYS A 151 -14.95 12.54 -2.39
N SER A 152 -13.66 12.34 -2.14
CA SER A 152 -13.13 11.62 -0.97
C SER A 152 -12.45 12.54 0.05
N GLU A 153 -12.55 13.85 -0.13
CA GLU A 153 -12.26 14.89 0.87
C GLU A 153 -13.56 15.34 1.53
#